data_AF-A0A1T4M7N8-F1
#
_entry.id   AF-A0A1T4M7N8-F1
#
_cell.length_a   1.000
_cell.length_b   1.000
_cell.length_c   1.000
_cell.angle_alpha   90.00
_cell.angle_beta   90.00
_cell.angle_gamma   90.00
#
_symmetry.space_group_name_H-M   'P 1'
#
loop_
_entity.id
_entity.type
_entity.pdbx_description
1 polymer ?
#
loop_
_entity_poly.entity_id
_entity_poly.type
_entity_poly.pdbx_seq_one_letter_code
_entity_poly.pdbx_strand_id
1 'polypeptide(L)'
;LESGSQVLKVSAQFTSQRCPKCESIDKANRQQDKHLFTCRNCGYQSNDDRVAAINIKELGHRYLSSEKNPRFEKVVPIQNY
;
A
#
# COMPACT_ATOMS: atom_id res chain seq x y z
N LEU A 1 -13.43 21.28 -19.83
CA LEU A 1 -13.93 20.56 -18.64
C LEU A 1 -12.78 20.41 -17.67
N GLU A 2 -12.43 21.47 -16.94
CA GLU A 2 -11.53 21.35 -15.79
C GLU A 2 -12.43 21.15 -14.57
N SER A 3 -12.61 19.91 -14.16
CA SER A 3 -13.27 19.58 -12.90
C SER A 3 -12.43 20.17 -11.76
N GLY A 4 -13.03 21.01 -10.90
CA GLY A 4 -12.40 21.64 -9.73
C GLY A 4 -11.97 20.67 -8.62
N SER A 5 -11.37 19.55 -8.98
CA SER A 5 -10.90 18.51 -8.08
C SER A 5 -9.53 18.88 -7.52
N GLN A 6 -9.33 18.62 -6.23
CA GLN A 6 -8.05 18.78 -5.57
C GLN A 6 -7.26 17.47 -5.60
N VAL A 7 -5.95 17.55 -5.78
CA VAL A 7 -5.05 16.40 -5.83
C VAL A 7 -4.11 16.42 -4.63
N LEU A 8 -4.12 15.32 -3.88
CA LEU A 8 -3.19 15.06 -2.78
C LEU A 8 -2.14 14.04 -3.20
N LYS A 9 -0.86 14.31 -2.91
CA LYS A 9 0.24 13.36 -3.14
C LYS A 9 0.57 12.62 -1.86
N VAL A 10 0.71 11.30 -1.95
CA VAL A 10 1.13 10.39 -0.87
C VAL A 10 2.26 9.48 -1.34
N SER A 11 2.99 8.85 -0.42
CA SER A 11 4.07 7.93 -0.79
C SER A 11 3.52 6.69 -1.51
N ALA A 12 4.09 6.36 -2.68
CA ALA A 12 3.77 5.11 -3.40
C ALA A 12 4.52 3.89 -2.85
N GLN A 13 5.49 4.10 -1.94
CA GLN A 13 6.36 3.03 -1.45
C GLN A 13 5.54 1.92 -0.77
N PHE A 14 5.82 0.68 -1.16
CA PHE A 14 5.18 -0.54 -0.64
C PHE A 14 3.66 -0.67 -0.83
N THR A 15 3.00 0.27 -1.53
CA THR A 15 1.54 0.23 -1.75
C THR A 15 1.07 -1.01 -2.50
N SER A 16 1.86 -1.57 -3.42
CA SER A 16 1.55 -2.82 -4.11
C SER A 16 2.07 -4.09 -3.41
N GLN A 17 2.75 -3.94 -2.27
CA GLN A 17 3.36 -5.05 -1.50
C GLN A 17 2.62 -5.29 -0.17
N ARG A 18 1.96 -4.26 0.36
CA ARG A 18 1.18 -4.30 1.60
C ARG A 18 -0.16 -4.98 1.38
N CYS A 19 -0.49 -5.95 2.22
CA CYS A 19 -1.84 -6.52 2.25
C CYS A 19 -2.83 -5.53 2.87
N PRO A 20 -3.94 -5.18 2.20
CA PRO A 20 -4.95 -4.29 2.78
C PRO A 20 -5.79 -4.95 3.89
N LYS A 21 -5.67 -6.27 4.08
CA LYS A 21 -6.42 -7.01 5.12
C LYS A 21 -5.65 -7.21 6.41
N CYS A 22 -4.40 -7.66 6.31
CA CYS A 22 -3.59 -8.01 7.48
C CYS A 22 -2.32 -7.16 7.61
N GLU A 23 -2.19 -6.13 6.76
CA GLU A 23 -1.14 -5.10 6.82
C GLU A 23 0.30 -5.58 6.57
N SER A 24 0.53 -6.88 6.46
CA SER A 24 1.85 -7.45 6.13
C SER A 24 2.40 -6.88 4.82
N ILE A 25 3.68 -6.54 4.82
CA ILE A 25 4.38 -6.01 3.65
C ILE A 25 5.44 -7.01 3.21
N ASP A 26 5.21 -7.65 2.07
CA ASP A 26 6.19 -8.53 1.44
C ASP A 26 6.21 -8.25 -0.06
N LYS A 27 7.42 -8.09 -0.63
CA LYS A 27 7.59 -7.93 -2.08
C LYS A 27 6.98 -9.12 -2.82
N ALA A 28 7.08 -10.29 -2.22
CA ALA A 28 6.67 -11.55 -2.77
C ALA A 28 5.15 -11.79 -2.68
N ASN A 29 4.40 -10.85 -2.09
CA ASN A 29 2.94 -10.78 -2.22
C ASN A 29 2.50 -10.33 -3.63
N ARG A 30 3.38 -9.69 -4.41
CA ARG A 30 3.08 -9.13 -5.73
C ARG A 30 3.77 -9.92 -6.84
N GLN A 31 3.00 -10.31 -7.85
CA GLN A 31 3.45 -10.86 -9.12
C GLN A 31 3.14 -9.85 -10.23
N GLN A 32 4.04 -8.89 -10.42
CA GLN A 32 3.84 -7.73 -11.31
C GLN A 32 3.65 -8.13 -12.77
N ASP A 33 4.34 -9.18 -13.23
CA ASP A 33 4.25 -9.72 -14.58
C ASP A 33 2.85 -10.26 -14.92
N LYS A 34 2.08 -10.66 -13.90
CA LYS A 34 0.74 -11.24 -14.05
C LYS A 34 -0.36 -10.33 -13.54
N HIS A 35 -0.03 -9.13 -13.06
CA HIS A 35 -0.94 -8.25 -12.35
C HIS A 35 -1.70 -8.93 -11.20
N LEU A 36 -1.02 -9.81 -10.47
CA LEU A 36 -1.61 -10.60 -9.38
C LEU A 36 -1.02 -10.22 -8.04
N PHE A 37 -1.87 -10.17 -7.03
CA PHE A 37 -1.51 -10.07 -5.63
C PHE A 37 -2.01 -11.29 -4.87
N THR A 38 -1.16 -11.89 -4.04
CA THR A 38 -1.52 -12.95 -3.09
C THR A 38 -0.74 -12.74 -1.80
N CYS A 39 -1.43 -12.38 -0.73
CA CYS A 39 -0.81 -12.21 0.58
C CYS A 39 -0.33 -13.55 1.12
N ARG A 40 0.97 -13.67 1.40
CA ARG A 40 1.56 -14.88 1.98
C ARG A 40 1.20 -15.09 3.45
N ASN A 41 0.80 -14.03 4.14
CA ASN A 41 0.43 -14.09 5.55
C ASN A 41 -1.04 -14.50 5.79
N CYS A 42 -1.99 -13.99 4.99
CA CYS A 42 -3.43 -14.25 5.22
C CYS A 42 -4.17 -14.83 4.01
N GLY A 43 -3.49 -15.08 2.89
CA GLY A 43 -4.09 -15.64 1.68
C GLY A 43 -4.96 -14.67 0.87
N TYR A 44 -5.06 -13.39 1.23
CA TYR A 44 -5.85 -12.43 0.45
C TYR A 44 -5.35 -12.30 -0.99
N GLN A 45 -6.27 -12.41 -1.96
CA GLN A 45 -5.98 -12.30 -3.39
C GLN A 45 -6.75 -11.16 -4.06
N SER A 46 -6.11 -10.53 -5.03
CA SER A 46 -6.69 -9.45 -5.85
C SER A 46 -5.75 -9.19 -7.04
N ASN A 47 -6.18 -8.35 -7.99
CA ASN A 47 -5.25 -7.67 -8.89
C ASN A 47 -4.32 -6.71 -8.11
N ASP A 48 -3.05 -6.59 -8.51
CA ASP A 48 -2.04 -5.81 -7.77
C ASP A 48 -2.22 -4.29 -7.91
N ASP A 49 -2.67 -3.79 -9.06
CA ASP A 49 -3.01 -2.38 -9.26
C ASP A 49 -4.19 -1.96 -8.36
N ARG A 50 -5.20 -2.83 -8.23
CA ARG A 50 -6.31 -2.63 -7.29
C ARG A 50 -5.82 -2.57 -5.83
N VAL A 51 -4.87 -3.43 -5.46
CA VAL A 51 -4.28 -3.40 -4.11
C VAL A 51 -3.51 -2.11 -3.88
N ALA A 52 -2.72 -1.66 -4.85
CA ALA A 52 -2.00 -0.40 -4.78
C ALA A 52 -2.96 0.78 -4.60
N ALA A 53 -4.05 0.84 -5.36
CA ALA A 53 -5.07 1.88 -5.25
C ALA A 53 -5.76 1.92 -3.87
N ILE A 54 -6.10 0.75 -3.30
CA ILE A 54 -6.67 0.67 -1.94
C ILE A 54 -5.69 1.22 -0.91
N ASN A 55 -4.42 0.83 -0.99
CA ASN A 55 -3.39 1.29 -0.07
C ASN A 55 -3.08 2.80 -0.24
N ILE A 56 -3.12 3.33 -1.47
CA ILE A 56 -3.00 4.79 -1.72
C ILE A 56 -4.19 5.55 -1.11
N LYS A 57 -5.42 5.03 -1.25
CA LYS A 57 -6.61 5.62 -0.65
C LYS A 57 -6.49 5.70 0.88
N GLU A 58 -5.98 4.64 1.51
CA GLU A 58 -5.71 4.60 2.95
C GLU A 58 -4.73 5.69 3.38
N LEU A 59 -3.61 5.88 2.66
CA LEU A 59 -2.67 6.97 2.94
C LEU A 59 -3.34 8.35 2.77
N GLY A 60 -4.20 8.51 1.76
CA GLY A 60 -4.98 9.73 1.57
C GLY A 60 -5.89 10.03 2.75
N HIS A 61 -6.60 9.02 3.27
CA HIS A 61 -7.42 9.18 4.48
C HIS A 61 -6.60 9.58 5.71
N ARG A 62 -5.44 8.94 5.92
CA ARG A 62 -4.53 9.28 7.03
C ARG A 62 -4.02 10.72 6.96
N TYR A 63 -3.70 11.19 5.76
CA TYR A 63 -3.33 12.58 5.55
C TYR A 63 -4.46 13.53 5.98
N LEU A 64 -5.69 13.24 5.54
CA LEU A 64 -6.87 14.02 5.90
C LEU A 64 -7.17 13.96 7.40
N SER A 65 -6.73 12.91 8.11
CA SER A 65 -6.78 12.83 9.57
C SER A 65 -5.60 13.49 10.28
N SER A 66 -4.89 14.41 9.63
CA SER A 66 -3.78 15.22 10.17
C SER A 66 -2.41 14.53 10.28
N GLU A 67 -2.21 13.35 9.67
CA GLU A 67 -0.88 12.77 9.52
C GLU A 67 -0.11 13.52 8.42
N LYS A 68 0.99 14.21 8.76
CA LYS A 68 1.67 15.11 7.80
C LYS A 68 2.37 14.39 6.64
N ASN A 69 2.74 13.12 6.80
CA ASN A 69 3.46 12.34 5.79
C ASN A 69 3.16 10.83 5.92
N PRO A 70 1.92 10.39 5.64
CA PRO A 70 1.55 9.00 5.77
C PRO A 70 2.30 8.15 4.74
N ARG A 71 2.91 7.08 5.24
CA ARG A 71 3.64 6.10 4.44
C ARG A 71 3.61 4.74 5.11
N PHE A 72 3.80 3.70 4.30
CA PHE A 72 4.05 2.37 4.81
C PHE A 72 5.55 2.18 4.99
N GLU A 73 5.95 1.54 6.10
CA GLU A 73 7.34 1.23 6.40
C GLU A 73 7.45 -0.28 6.69
N LYS A 74 8.49 -0.93 6.14
CA LYS A 74 8.81 -2.30 6.55
C LYS A 74 9.49 -2.23 7.91
N VAL A 75 8.84 -2.76 8.94
CA VAL A 75 9.51 -2.98 10.23
C VAL A 75 10.53 -4.10 10.00
N VAL A 76 11.80 -3.72 9.85
CA VAL A 76 12.89 -4.69 9.84
C VAL A 76 13.16 -5.05 11.30
N PRO A 77 13.15 -6.33 11.70
CA PRO A 77 13.59 -6.70 13.04
C PRO A 77 15.01 -6.19 13.24
N ILE A 78 15.25 -5.44 14.31
CA ILE A 78 16.59 -5.13 14.78
C ILE A 78 17.28 -6.47 15.05
N GLN A 79 18.13 -6.91 14.12
CA GLN A 79 19.07 -7.99 14.37
C GLN A 79 20.11 -7.42 15.32
N ASN A 80 20.00 -7.80 16.61
CA ASN A 80 21.06 -7.59 17.58
C ASN A 80 22.29 -8.36 17.08
N TYR A 81 23.32 -7.63 16.66
CA TYR A 81 24.67 -8.15 16.46
C TYR A 81 25.40 -8.23 17.81
#